data_AF-A0A7S0T0Q3-F1
#
_entry.id   AF-A0A7S0T0Q3-F1
#
_cell.length_a   1.000
_cell.length_b   1.000
_cell.length_c   1.000
_cell.angle_alpha   90.00
_cell.angle_beta   90.00
_cell.angle_gamma   90.00
#
_symmetry.space_group_name_H-M   'P 1'
#
loop_
_entity.id
_entity.type
_entity.pdbx_description
1 polymer ?
#
loop_
_entity_poly.entity_id
_entity_poly.type
_entity_poly.pdbx_seq_one_letter_code
_entity_poly.pdbx_strand_id
1 'polypeptide(L)'
;RVVAGGEFEADAVCFPAPAPQRPPPLPSTLPGGAGDGDKYVAIVSGLSVGAPAASPPVRLELMLDYVTGHLGGAREQATAAGIVRVIIAGGALPKVDVPTASLDPRQQASVARPLRELDV
;
A
#
# COMPACT_ATOMS: atom_id res chain seq x y z
N ARG A 1 9.90 -17.06 39.59
CA ARG A 1 9.67 -17.15 41.05
C ARG A 1 9.58 -15.77 41.69
N VAL A 2 8.77 -15.58 42.75
CA VAL A 2 8.76 -14.31 43.51
C VAL A 2 9.90 -14.34 44.53
N VAL A 3 10.76 -13.32 44.53
CA VAL A 3 11.87 -13.18 45.51
C VAL A 3 11.43 -12.37 46.73
N ALA A 4 12.19 -12.43 47.82
CA ALA A 4 11.84 -11.81 49.12
C ALA A 4 11.59 -10.29 49.04
N GLY A 5 12.05 -9.61 47.99
CA GLY A 5 11.79 -8.19 47.72
C GLY A 5 10.46 -7.89 47.01
N GLY A 6 9.66 -8.92 46.68
CA GLY A 6 8.39 -8.76 45.95
C GLY A 6 8.53 -8.72 44.43
N GLU A 7 9.74 -8.85 43.89
CA GLU A 7 10.00 -8.92 42.45
C GLU A 7 9.66 -10.30 41.89
N PHE A 8 9.27 -10.34 40.62
CA PHE A 8 8.96 -11.58 39.89
C PHE A 8 10.07 -11.92 38.90
N GLU A 9 10.80 -12.98 39.17
CA GLU A 9 11.77 -13.57 38.24
C GLU A 9 11.02 -14.45 37.22
N ALA A 10 11.07 -14.09 35.94
CA ALA A 10 10.44 -14.87 34.86
C ALA A 10 11.47 -15.82 34.23
N ASP A 11 11.14 -17.11 34.16
CA ASP A 11 12.04 -18.13 33.56
C ASP A 11 12.02 -18.08 32.02
N ALA A 12 10.92 -17.58 31.43
CA ALA A 12 10.76 -17.43 29.99
C ALA A 12 9.75 -16.32 29.65
N VAL A 13 9.89 -15.76 28.44
CA VAL A 13 8.93 -14.85 27.81
C VAL A 13 8.43 -15.50 26.52
N CYS A 14 7.11 -15.54 26.34
CA CYS A 14 6.50 -16.04 25.11
C CYS A 14 5.83 -14.89 24.34
N PHE A 15 6.01 -14.87 23.02
CA PHE A 15 5.33 -13.94 22.12
C PHE A 15 4.10 -14.59 21.48
N PRO A 16 3.12 -13.80 21.01
CA PRO A 16 2.00 -14.32 20.26
C PRO A 16 2.48 -15.08 19.03
N ALA A 17 2.07 -16.35 18.91
CA ALA A 17 2.20 -17.09 17.66
C ALA A 17 1.08 -16.68 16.69
N PRO A 18 1.26 -16.87 15.37
CA PRO A 18 0.17 -16.76 14.42
C PRO A 18 -1.01 -17.62 14.86
N ALA A 19 -2.22 -17.08 14.76
CA ALA A 19 -3.43 -17.85 15.00
C ALA A 19 -3.52 -19.02 14.00
N PRO A 20 -4.19 -20.14 14.35
CA PRO A 20 -4.42 -21.24 13.42
C PRO A 20 -5.04 -20.75 12.10
N GLN A 21 -4.37 -21.03 10.97
CA GLN A 21 -4.82 -20.59 9.65
C GLN A 21 -5.61 -21.69 8.94
N ARG A 22 -6.77 -21.35 8.37
CA ARG A 22 -7.48 -22.25 7.45
C ARG A 22 -6.71 -22.29 6.11
N PRO A 23 -6.51 -23.47 5.50
CA PRO A 23 -5.87 -23.54 4.19
C PRO A 23 -6.70 -22.77 3.15
N PRO A 24 -6.04 -22.09 2.20
CA PRO A 24 -6.74 -21.39 1.13
C PRO A 24 -7.56 -22.37 0.28
N PRO A 25 -8.70 -21.93 -0.29
CA PRO A 25 -9.48 -22.74 -1.21
C PRO A 25 -8.63 -23.12 -2.43
N LEU A 26 -8.75 -24.36 -2.89
CA LEU A 26 -8.05 -24.83 -4.08
C LEU A 26 -8.50 -24.03 -5.31
N PRO A 27 -7.59 -23.72 -6.25
CA PRO A 27 -7.87 -22.84 -7.39
C PRO A 27 -9.05 -23.28 -8.28
N SER A 28 -9.43 -24.55 -8.25
CA SER A 28 -10.60 -25.09 -8.96
C SER A 28 -11.97 -24.72 -8.35
N THR A 29 -11.99 -24.16 -7.14
CA THR A 29 -13.24 -23.84 -6.40
C THR A 29 -13.55 -22.34 -6.34
N LEU A 30 -12.68 -21.50 -6.90
CA LEU A 30 -12.91 -20.07 -7.01
C LEU A 30 -13.82 -19.78 -8.22
N PRO A 31 -14.75 -18.81 -8.15
CA PRO A 31 -15.40 -18.27 -9.34
C PRO A 31 -14.30 -17.71 -10.27
N GLY A 32 -14.09 -18.34 -11.43
CA GLY A 32 -12.92 -18.12 -12.32
C GLY A 32 -11.96 -19.32 -12.43
N GLY A 33 -12.25 -20.43 -11.73
CA GLY A 33 -11.38 -21.61 -11.68
C GLY A 33 -11.21 -22.34 -13.02
N ALA A 34 -9.95 -22.54 -13.38
CA ALA A 34 -9.38 -23.36 -14.48
C ALA A 34 -9.50 -22.84 -15.93
N GLY A 35 -10.27 -21.78 -16.20
CA GLY A 35 -10.43 -21.24 -17.57
C GLY A 35 -10.21 -19.73 -17.73
N ASP A 36 -10.20 -18.98 -16.64
CA ASP A 36 -9.99 -17.53 -16.66
C ASP A 36 -8.56 -17.27 -16.14
N GLY A 37 -7.71 -16.59 -16.92
CA GLY A 37 -6.26 -16.53 -16.70
C GLY A 37 -5.83 -16.00 -15.31
N ASP A 38 -4.52 -16.05 -15.05
CA ASP A 38 -3.92 -15.64 -13.77
C ASP A 38 -4.45 -14.28 -13.27
N LYS A 39 -4.82 -14.23 -11.98
CA LYS A 39 -5.28 -13.01 -11.30
C LYS A 39 -4.20 -12.48 -10.37
N TYR A 40 -3.95 -11.17 -10.44
CA TYR A 40 -2.92 -10.48 -9.67
C TYR A 40 -3.52 -9.38 -8.78
N VAL A 41 -2.88 -9.11 -7.66
CA VAL A 41 -3.16 -7.95 -6.80
C VAL A 41 -1.90 -7.10 -6.73
N ALA A 42 -1.98 -5.85 -7.17
CA ALA A 42 -0.88 -4.90 -7.07
C ALA A 42 -0.88 -4.27 -5.67
N ILE A 43 0.26 -4.31 -4.98
CA ILE A 43 0.44 -3.70 -3.65
C ILE A 43 1.47 -2.59 -3.78
N VAL A 44 1.09 -1.37 -3.41
CA VAL A 44 1.93 -0.17 -3.49
C VAL A 44 1.91 0.60 -2.17
N SER A 45 2.98 1.32 -1.86
CA SER A 45 3.11 2.12 -0.64
C SER A 45 4.08 3.27 -0.86
N GLY A 46 3.96 4.34 -0.08
CA GLY A 46 4.96 5.43 -0.08
C GLY A 46 4.94 6.29 -1.36
N LEU A 47 3.80 6.37 -2.04
CA LEU A 47 3.63 7.13 -3.29
C LEU A 47 3.98 8.61 -3.15
N SER A 48 3.86 9.20 -1.96
CA SER A 48 4.25 10.59 -1.65
C SER A 48 3.85 11.60 -2.75
N VAL A 49 2.61 11.50 -3.23
CA VAL A 49 2.08 12.32 -4.34
C VAL A 49 2.25 13.80 -4.03
N GLY A 50 2.69 14.59 -5.00
CA GLY A 50 2.96 16.02 -4.80
C GLY A 50 4.27 16.36 -4.07
N ALA A 51 5.15 15.37 -3.83
CA ALA A 51 6.53 15.60 -3.39
C ALA A 51 7.54 15.27 -4.51
N PRO A 52 7.91 16.25 -5.39
CA PRO A 52 8.67 15.98 -6.61
C PRO A 52 10.03 15.30 -6.40
N ALA A 53 10.67 15.54 -5.25
CA ALA A 53 11.96 14.94 -4.91
C ALA A 53 11.85 13.46 -4.50
N ALA A 54 10.74 13.07 -3.86
CA ALA A 54 10.50 11.71 -3.37
C ALA A 54 9.75 10.86 -4.41
N SER A 55 8.83 11.49 -5.14
CA SER A 55 7.95 10.86 -6.12
C SER A 55 7.83 11.74 -7.36
N PRO A 56 8.72 11.54 -8.34
CA PRO A 56 8.62 12.23 -9.62
C PRO A 56 7.28 11.89 -10.30
N PRO A 57 6.51 12.88 -10.81
CA PRO A 57 5.21 12.62 -11.42
C PRO A 57 5.23 11.55 -12.52
N VAL A 58 6.29 11.53 -13.33
CA VAL A 58 6.48 10.54 -14.41
C VAL A 58 6.48 9.09 -13.91
N ARG A 59 6.94 8.80 -12.69
CA ARG A 59 6.91 7.42 -12.16
C ARG A 59 5.50 7.00 -11.80
N LEU A 60 4.71 7.94 -11.28
CA LEU A 60 3.30 7.68 -10.95
C LEU A 60 2.48 7.48 -12.22
N GLU A 61 2.67 8.32 -13.23
CA GLU A 61 2.06 8.14 -14.56
C GLU A 61 2.39 6.79 -15.18
N LEU A 62 3.68 6.39 -15.22
CA LEU A 62 4.06 5.08 -15.77
C LEU A 62 3.47 3.91 -14.98
N MET A 63 3.28 4.05 -13.67
CA MET A 63 2.60 3.05 -12.85
C MET A 63 1.11 2.96 -13.21
N LEU A 64 0.44 4.11 -13.36
CA LEU A 64 -0.95 4.17 -13.80
C LEU A 64 -1.12 3.57 -15.20
N ASP A 65 -0.26 3.93 -16.15
CA ASP A 65 -0.26 3.39 -17.51
C ASP A 65 -0.05 1.87 -17.51
N TYR A 66 0.86 1.36 -16.67
CA TYR A 66 1.08 -0.08 -16.56
C TYR A 66 -0.14 -0.81 -16.00
N VAL A 67 -0.67 -0.35 -14.85
CA VAL A 67 -1.79 -1.01 -14.19
C VAL A 67 -3.07 -0.95 -15.02
N THR A 68 -3.24 0.12 -15.82
CA THR A 68 -4.38 0.27 -16.74
C THR A 68 -4.17 -0.41 -18.09
N GLY A 69 -3.00 -0.99 -18.36
CA GLY A 69 -2.70 -1.73 -19.60
C GLY A 69 -2.32 -0.86 -20.81
N HIS A 70 -1.95 0.41 -20.59
CA HIS A 70 -1.47 1.31 -21.64
C HIS A 70 0.04 1.24 -21.87
N LEU A 71 0.80 0.62 -20.96
CA LEU A 71 2.26 0.51 -21.03
C LEU A 71 2.74 -0.90 -21.44
N GLY A 72 3.73 -0.97 -22.32
CA GLY A 72 4.38 -2.22 -22.74
C GLY A 72 3.76 -2.86 -23.99
N GLY A 73 4.19 -4.08 -24.31
CA GLY A 73 3.69 -4.85 -25.45
C GLY A 73 2.51 -5.75 -25.08
N ALA A 74 1.99 -6.51 -26.05
CA ALA A 74 0.79 -7.35 -25.85
C ALA A 74 0.90 -8.33 -24.67
N ARG A 75 2.12 -8.81 -24.37
CA ARG A 75 2.36 -9.73 -23.26
C ARG A 75 2.28 -9.02 -21.91
N GLU A 76 2.90 -7.85 -21.79
CA GLU A 76 2.86 -7.02 -20.59
C GLU A 76 1.45 -6.52 -20.31
N GLN A 77 0.74 -6.08 -21.35
CA GLN A 77 -0.66 -5.66 -21.27
C GLN A 77 -1.59 -6.81 -20.88
N ALA A 78 -1.36 -8.03 -21.38
CA ALA A 78 -2.10 -9.22 -20.95
C ALA A 78 -1.86 -9.55 -19.46
N THR A 79 -0.65 -9.29 -18.95
CA THR A 79 -0.33 -9.45 -17.53
C THR A 79 -1.05 -8.39 -16.69
N ALA A 80 -1.00 -7.13 -17.13
CA ALA A 80 -1.69 -6.02 -16.49
C ALA A 80 -3.21 -6.23 -16.45
N ALA A 81 -3.80 -6.80 -17.50
CA ALA A 81 -5.22 -7.17 -17.55
C ALA A 81 -5.62 -8.21 -16.49
N GLY A 82 -4.67 -8.99 -15.96
CA GLY A 82 -4.88 -9.90 -14.83
C GLY A 82 -4.94 -9.20 -13.47
N ILE A 83 -4.57 -7.92 -13.36
CA ILE A 83 -4.61 -7.17 -12.09
C ILE A 83 -6.07 -6.87 -11.72
N VAL A 84 -6.58 -7.55 -10.70
CA VAL A 84 -7.98 -7.41 -10.26
C VAL A 84 -8.15 -6.39 -9.14
N ARG A 85 -7.06 -5.97 -8.50
CA ARG A 85 -7.09 -5.01 -7.40
C ARG A 85 -5.75 -4.34 -7.20
N VAL A 86 -5.80 -3.06 -6.81
CA VAL A 86 -4.66 -2.30 -6.32
C VAL A 86 -4.89 -1.99 -4.84
N ILE A 87 -3.88 -2.23 -4.00
CA ILE A 87 -3.90 -1.93 -2.56
C ILE A 87 -2.82 -0.88 -2.29
N ILE A 88 -3.23 0.27 -1.74
CA ILE A 88 -2.31 1.33 -1.30
C ILE A 88 -2.08 1.18 0.20
N ALA A 89 -0.94 0.61 0.59
CA ALA A 89 -0.54 0.33 1.97
C ALA A 89 0.12 1.54 2.65
N GLY A 90 -0.54 2.70 2.62
CA GLY A 90 -0.10 3.92 3.30
C GLY A 90 1.00 4.73 2.58
N GLY A 91 1.30 5.92 3.12
CA GLY A 91 2.28 6.84 2.53
C GLY A 91 1.88 7.43 1.18
N ALA A 92 0.57 7.55 0.90
CA ALA A 92 0.07 8.10 -0.36
C ALA A 92 0.45 9.57 -0.54
N LEU A 93 0.44 10.34 0.55
CA LEU A 93 0.79 11.77 0.59
C LEU A 93 2.06 11.97 1.41
N PRO A 94 2.84 13.01 1.12
CA PRO A 94 3.98 13.39 1.92
C PRO A 94 3.54 13.84 3.31
N LYS A 95 4.42 13.66 4.29
CA LYS A 95 4.21 14.17 5.64
C LYS A 95 4.27 15.70 5.62
N VAL A 96 3.28 16.33 6.24
CA VAL A 96 3.25 17.78 6.45
C VAL A 96 3.69 18.04 7.89
N ASP A 97 4.86 18.65 8.07
CA ASP A 97 5.42 18.93 9.40
C ASP A 97 4.98 20.29 9.98
N VAL A 98 4.06 21.01 9.32
CA VAL A 98 3.61 22.34 9.76
C VAL A 98 2.26 22.27 10.48
N PRO A 99 2.11 22.86 11.68
CA PRO A 99 0.82 22.94 12.38
C PRO A 99 -0.21 23.70 11.54
N THR A 100 -1.41 23.15 11.39
CA THR A 100 -2.50 23.77 10.60
C THR A 100 -2.91 25.16 11.10
N ALA A 101 -2.71 25.44 12.39
CA ALA A 101 -3.02 26.73 13.01
C ALA A 101 -2.03 27.86 12.67
N SER A 102 -0.87 27.54 12.07
CA SER A 102 0.18 28.53 11.76
C SER A 102 0.33 28.79 10.26
N LEU A 103 -0.61 28.33 9.43
CA LEU A 103 -0.54 28.44 7.97
C LEU A 103 -1.38 29.60 7.45
N ASP A 104 -0.73 30.54 6.77
CA ASP A 104 -1.42 31.56 5.99
C ASP A 104 -2.19 30.92 4.82
N PRO A 105 -3.23 31.58 4.25
CA PRO A 105 -4.05 31.01 3.17
C PRO A 105 -3.23 30.52 1.95
N ARG A 106 -2.11 31.17 1.64
CA ARG A 106 -1.20 30.74 0.56
C ARG A 106 -0.47 29.44 0.90
N GLN A 107 -0.07 29.27 2.16
CA GLN A 107 0.61 28.07 2.62
C GLN A 107 -0.38 26.90 2.73
N GLN A 108 -1.61 27.16 3.16
CA GLN A 108 -2.69 26.17 3.15
C GLN A 108 -2.95 25.64 1.74
N ALA A 109 -3.02 26.53 0.74
CA ALA A 109 -3.19 26.13 -0.66
C ALA A 109 -2.03 25.26 -1.18
N SER A 110 -0.78 25.58 -0.79
CA SER A 110 0.40 24.79 -1.14
C SER A 110 0.35 23.38 -0.51
N VAL A 111 0.00 23.30 0.77
CA VAL A 111 -0.11 22.03 1.52
C VAL A 111 -1.25 21.16 1.01
N ALA A 112 -2.34 21.75 0.52
CA ALA A 112 -3.48 21.03 -0.04
C ALA A 112 -3.29 20.59 -1.50
N ARG A 113 -2.25 21.08 -2.19
CA ARG A 113 -2.00 20.75 -3.60
C ARG A 113 -1.81 19.24 -3.84
N PRO A 114 -1.00 18.50 -3.05
CA PRO A 114 -0.89 17.05 -3.14
C PRO A 114 -2.22 16.28 -3.09
N LEU A 115 -3.19 16.75 -2.30
CA LEU A 115 -4.52 16.12 -2.22
C LEU A 115 -5.25 16.20 -3.55
N ARG A 116 -5.17 17.36 -4.22
CA ARG A 116 -5.78 17.55 -5.55
C ARG A 116 -5.13 16.69 -6.62
N GLU A 117 -3.82 16.46 -6.51
CA GLU A 117 -3.08 15.60 -7.43
C GLU A 117 -3.38 14.11 -7.19
N LEU A 118 -3.83 13.73 -5.99
CA LEU A 118 -4.24 12.36 -5.67
C LEU A 118 -5.70 12.05 -6.07
N ASP A 119 -6.59 13.05 -6.05
CA ASP A 119 -8.02 12.93 -6.38
C ASP A 119 -8.32 12.85 -7.90
N VAL A 120 -7.29 12.70 -8.75
CA VAL A 120 -7.43 12.61 -10.21
C VAL A 120 -7.82 11.20 -10.66
#